data_AF-A0A2G6P7E4-F1
#
_entry.id   AF-A0A2G6P7E4-F1
#
_cell.length_a   1.000
_cell.length_b   1.000
_cell.length_c   1.000
_cell.angle_alpha   90.00
_cell.angle_beta   90.00
_cell.angle_gamma   90.00
#
_symmetry.space_group_name_H-M   'P 1'
#
loop_
_entity.id
_entity.type
_entity.pdbx_description
1 polymer ?
#
loop_
_entity_poly.entity_id
_entity_poly.type
_entity_poly.pdbx_seq_one_letter_code
_entity_poly.pdbx_strand_id
1 'polypeptide(L)'
;MLFPNHLVLIRGGGDIATGVAYRLHKAGFPLIVLELERPLVIRRTVALATAVLQEQVTIEDLHAQLVQTPEQALNLAQTGTIPVFVAPQLDNGQWPTSNHHLIIVDARLAKRNLDTTIDQGDLVITLGPGFTAGVDCHAIIETMRGHTLGRVIWHGSALPNTGMPGIIAGKGKERVLRAPAAGIVNWQLKIGDLVEAGDVIGTVNGQPVSAPFAGVVRGLIAPETAVTQGFKIGDVDARKEIDACFTISDKALAIGGGVLEAILTWMNKSE
;
A
#
# COMPACT_ATOMS: atom_id res chain seq x y z
N MET A 1 20.72 8.97 -8.05
CA MET A 1 20.22 8.43 -6.77
C MET A 1 21.29 8.60 -5.71
N LEU A 2 20.90 8.81 -4.45
CA LEU A 2 21.83 9.03 -3.33
C LEU A 2 22.28 7.69 -2.70
N PHE A 3 21.42 6.68 -2.71
CA PHE A 3 21.67 5.38 -2.08
C PHE A 3 21.60 4.23 -3.11
N PRO A 4 22.40 4.25 -4.20
CA PRO A 4 22.26 3.31 -5.33
C PRO A 4 22.46 1.83 -4.95
N ASN A 5 23.20 1.58 -3.86
CA ASN A 5 23.46 0.24 -3.36
C ASN A 5 22.46 -0.23 -2.29
N HIS A 6 21.45 0.57 -1.92
CA HIS A 6 20.45 0.19 -0.92
C HIS A 6 19.11 -0.06 -1.61
N LEU A 7 18.94 -1.27 -2.14
CA LEU A 7 17.74 -1.65 -2.88
C LEU A 7 16.58 -1.89 -1.91
N VAL A 8 15.46 -1.19 -2.14
CA VAL A 8 14.26 -1.38 -1.33
C VAL A 8 13.20 -2.16 -2.10
N LEU A 9 12.86 -3.34 -1.62
CA LEU A 9 11.72 -4.11 -2.08
C LEU A 9 10.50 -3.81 -1.20
N ILE A 10 9.46 -3.24 -1.80
CA ILE A 10 8.20 -2.94 -1.12
C ILE A 10 7.19 -4.03 -1.48
N ARG A 11 6.80 -4.84 -0.49
CA ARG A 11 5.79 -5.88 -0.68
C ARG A 11 4.40 -5.25 -0.55
N GLY A 12 3.61 -5.32 -1.61
CA GLY A 12 2.31 -4.64 -1.75
C GLY A 12 2.45 -3.20 -2.22
N GLY A 13 1.70 -2.83 -3.25
CA GLY A 13 1.67 -1.53 -3.92
C GLY A 13 0.42 -0.69 -3.60
N GLY A 14 -0.14 -0.85 -2.40
CA GLY A 14 -1.30 -0.07 -1.94
C GLY A 14 -1.04 1.42 -1.71
N ASP A 15 -2.07 2.15 -1.24
CA ASP A 15 -1.97 3.59 -0.99
C ASP A 15 -1.00 3.95 0.14
N ILE A 16 -0.90 3.11 1.17
CA ILE A 16 0.11 3.26 2.22
C ILE A 16 1.53 3.00 1.69
N ALA A 17 1.70 1.94 0.89
CA ALA A 17 2.97 1.62 0.24
C ALA A 17 3.44 2.75 -0.68
N THR A 18 2.51 3.42 -1.34
CA THR A 18 2.80 4.58 -2.21
C THR A 18 3.41 5.74 -1.40
N GLY A 19 2.95 5.99 -0.17
CA GLY A 19 3.58 6.98 0.71
C GLY A 19 4.99 6.58 1.19
N VAL A 20 5.23 5.28 1.39
CA VAL A 20 6.59 4.75 1.63
C VAL A 20 7.48 5.00 0.42
N ALA A 21 7.04 4.56 -0.76
CA ALA A 21 7.77 4.74 -2.00
C ALA A 21 8.07 6.22 -2.26
N TYR A 22 7.11 7.11 -2.00
CA TYR A 22 7.28 8.56 -2.15
C TYR A 22 8.47 9.08 -1.33
N ARG A 23 8.51 8.77 -0.03
CA ARG A 23 9.58 9.27 0.86
C ARG A 23 10.94 8.71 0.48
N LEU A 24 11.01 7.43 0.14
CA LEU A 24 12.26 6.77 -0.24
C LEU A 24 12.77 7.20 -1.61
N HIS A 25 11.88 7.39 -2.59
CA HIS A 25 12.21 7.91 -3.91
C HIS A 25 12.80 9.32 -3.79
N LYS A 26 12.17 10.19 -3.00
CA LYS A 26 12.68 11.54 -2.72
C LYS A 26 14.02 11.55 -2.02
N ALA A 27 14.28 10.58 -1.13
CA ALA A 27 15.58 10.42 -0.49
C ALA A 27 16.64 9.81 -1.43
N GLY A 28 16.25 9.28 -2.59
CA GLY A 28 17.15 8.77 -3.62
C GLY A 28 17.52 7.30 -3.47
N PHE A 29 16.61 6.47 -2.95
CA PHE A 29 16.72 5.01 -2.96
C PHE A 29 16.16 4.41 -4.26
N PRO A 30 16.80 3.37 -4.83
CA PRO A 30 16.18 2.54 -5.87
C PRO A 30 15.10 1.64 -5.25
N LEU A 31 13.93 1.60 -5.88
CA LEU A 31 12.73 0.94 -5.35
C LEU A 31 12.20 -0.09 -6.33
N ILE A 32 11.67 -1.20 -5.80
CA ILE A 32 10.88 -2.17 -6.56
C ILE A 32 9.64 -2.53 -5.75
N VAL A 33 8.48 -2.53 -6.38
CA VAL A 33 7.23 -2.95 -5.74
C VAL A 33 6.89 -4.37 -6.19
N LEU A 34 6.66 -5.26 -5.23
CA LEU A 34 6.18 -6.62 -5.48
C LEU A 34 4.68 -6.68 -5.24
N GLU A 35 3.93 -7.22 -6.19
CA GLU A 35 2.46 -7.21 -6.13
C GLU A 35 1.84 -8.50 -6.66
N LEU A 36 0.55 -8.70 -6.35
CA LEU A 36 -0.30 -9.73 -6.90
C LEU A 36 -0.61 -9.48 -8.38
N GLU A 37 -0.87 -10.56 -9.12
CA GLU A 37 -1.36 -10.49 -10.50
C GLU A 37 -2.71 -9.75 -10.60
N ARG A 38 -3.53 -9.87 -9.55
CA ARG A 38 -4.82 -9.18 -9.43
C ARG A 38 -4.85 -8.39 -8.12
N PRO A 39 -4.33 -7.14 -8.11
CA PRO A 39 -4.25 -6.35 -6.91
C PRO A 39 -5.63 -6.02 -6.34
N LEU A 40 -5.78 -6.11 -5.01
CA LEU A 40 -7.04 -5.88 -4.30
C LEU A 40 -7.16 -4.46 -3.73
N VAL A 41 -6.39 -3.52 -4.28
CA VAL A 41 -6.35 -2.12 -3.82
C VAL A 41 -7.63 -1.37 -4.21
N ILE A 42 -8.18 -0.58 -3.29
CA ILE A 42 -9.39 0.22 -3.56
C ILE A 42 -9.08 1.66 -3.95
N ARG A 43 -8.06 2.29 -3.35
CA ARG A 43 -7.63 3.66 -3.70
C ARG A 43 -6.68 3.62 -4.90
N ARG A 44 -7.18 3.09 -6.04
CA ARG A 44 -6.38 2.79 -7.24
C ARG A 44 -5.72 4.00 -7.88
N THR A 45 -6.33 5.16 -7.76
CA THR A 45 -5.79 6.44 -8.25
C THR A 45 -4.50 6.88 -7.54
N VAL A 46 -4.19 6.28 -6.39
CA VAL A 46 -3.00 6.59 -5.58
C VAL A 46 -2.30 5.32 -5.08
N ALA A 47 -2.42 4.23 -5.82
CA ALA A 47 -1.78 2.95 -5.52
C ALA A 47 -0.87 2.53 -6.68
N LEU A 48 0.41 2.29 -6.40
CA LEU A 48 1.39 1.82 -7.40
C LEU A 48 0.98 0.48 -8.04
N ALA A 49 0.24 -0.34 -7.30
CA ALA A 49 -0.33 -1.60 -7.78
C ALA A 49 -1.22 -1.43 -9.04
N THR A 50 -1.73 -0.23 -9.30
CA THR A 50 -2.47 0.05 -10.55
C THR A 50 -1.64 -0.18 -11.81
N ALA A 51 -0.31 -0.11 -11.75
CA ALA A 51 0.56 -0.45 -12.89
C ALA A 51 0.41 -1.92 -13.33
N VAL A 52 0.03 -2.84 -12.44
CA VAL A 52 -0.25 -4.24 -12.84
C VAL A 52 -1.42 -4.31 -13.83
N LEU A 53 -2.40 -3.42 -13.70
CA LEU A 53 -3.61 -3.40 -14.54
C LEU A 53 -3.48 -2.48 -15.76
N GLN A 54 -2.63 -1.46 -15.68
CA GLN A 54 -2.52 -0.38 -16.67
C GLN A 54 -1.14 -0.32 -17.34
N GLU A 55 -0.27 -1.29 -17.06
CA GLU A 55 1.15 -1.37 -17.46
C GLU A 55 2.04 -0.25 -16.89
N GLN A 56 1.48 0.91 -16.57
CA GLN A 56 2.15 2.05 -15.97
C GLN A 56 1.18 2.89 -15.16
N VAL A 57 1.69 3.66 -14.20
CA VAL A 57 0.91 4.67 -13.47
C VAL A 57 1.81 5.82 -13.06
N THR A 58 1.25 7.03 -13.07
CA THR A 58 1.88 8.20 -12.44
C THR A 58 1.03 8.65 -11.27
N ILE A 59 1.65 8.77 -10.10
CA ILE A 59 1.01 9.25 -8.87
C ILE A 59 1.85 10.40 -8.35
N GLU A 60 1.30 11.61 -8.45
CA GLU A 60 2.05 12.85 -8.26
C GLU A 60 3.31 12.84 -9.15
N ASP A 61 4.51 12.79 -8.59
CA ASP A 61 5.77 12.74 -9.32
C ASP A 61 6.44 11.35 -9.32
N LEU A 62 5.74 10.33 -8.83
CA LEU A 62 6.19 8.95 -8.92
C LEU A 62 5.73 8.35 -10.25
N HIS A 63 6.68 7.83 -11.01
CA HIS A 63 6.41 7.04 -12.21
C HIS A 63 6.66 5.57 -11.90
N ALA A 64 5.66 4.73 -12.12
CA ALA A 64 5.78 3.30 -11.93
C ALA A 64 5.36 2.52 -13.16
N GLN A 65 6.04 1.40 -13.40
CA GLN A 65 5.89 0.62 -14.63
C GLN A 65 5.93 -0.88 -14.32
N LEU A 66 5.02 -1.64 -14.90
CA LEU A 66 5.01 -3.09 -14.87
C LEU A 66 6.22 -3.65 -15.63
N VAL A 67 6.92 -4.59 -15.01
CA VAL A 67 8.06 -5.31 -15.61
C VAL A 67 7.83 -6.81 -15.53
N GLN A 68 8.48 -7.56 -16.42
CA GLN A 68 8.25 -9.00 -16.58
C GLN A 68 9.35 -9.86 -15.95
N THR A 69 10.51 -9.28 -15.65
CA THR A 69 11.64 -10.02 -15.06
C THR A 69 12.31 -9.24 -13.93
N PRO A 70 12.94 -9.93 -12.96
CA PRO A 70 13.76 -9.27 -11.93
C PRO A 70 14.88 -8.41 -12.52
N GLU A 71 15.51 -8.85 -13.61
CA GLU A 71 16.56 -8.08 -14.31
C GLU A 71 16.04 -6.74 -14.85
N GLN A 72 14.86 -6.75 -15.49
CA GLN A 72 14.21 -5.51 -15.93
C GLN A 72 13.89 -4.60 -14.76
N ALA A 73 13.43 -5.17 -13.64
CA ALA A 73 13.15 -4.42 -12.43
C ALA A 73 14.42 -3.73 -11.90
N LEU A 74 15.52 -4.47 -11.76
CA LEU A 74 16.79 -3.93 -11.26
C LEU A 74 17.33 -2.81 -12.14
N ASN A 75 17.33 -3.00 -13.46
CA ASN A 75 17.80 -1.99 -14.41
C ASN A 75 16.93 -0.73 -14.37
N LEU A 76 15.60 -0.89 -14.32
CA LEU A 76 14.67 0.24 -14.30
C LEU A 76 14.72 1.01 -12.98
N ALA A 77 14.85 0.31 -11.85
CA ALA A 77 14.93 0.93 -10.52
C ALA A 77 16.09 1.93 -10.41
N GLN A 78 17.19 1.72 -11.17
CA GLN A 78 18.35 2.61 -11.21
C GLN A 78 18.14 3.90 -12.03
N THR A 79 17.01 4.05 -12.71
CA THR A 79 16.66 5.25 -13.47
C THR A 79 15.81 6.25 -12.69
N GLY A 80 15.29 5.84 -11.53
CA GLY A 80 14.32 6.62 -10.74
C GLY A 80 12.85 6.32 -11.09
N THR A 81 12.58 5.51 -12.11
CA THR A 81 11.26 4.88 -12.32
C THR A 81 11.10 3.70 -11.37
N ILE A 82 9.89 3.52 -10.81
CA ILE A 82 9.57 2.45 -9.85
C ILE A 82 9.02 1.24 -10.60
N PRO A 83 9.81 0.18 -10.85
CA PRO A 83 9.27 -1.08 -11.36
C PRO A 83 8.24 -1.69 -10.41
N VAL A 84 7.18 -2.23 -10.98
CA VAL A 84 6.20 -3.08 -10.32
C VAL A 84 6.34 -4.48 -10.92
N PHE A 85 6.64 -5.46 -10.10
CA PHE A 85 6.86 -6.84 -10.50
C PHE A 85 5.81 -7.74 -9.86
N VAL A 86 5.18 -8.60 -10.66
CA VAL A 86 4.18 -9.55 -10.16
C VAL A 86 4.90 -10.70 -9.46
N ALA A 87 4.91 -10.65 -8.13
CA ALA A 87 5.56 -11.62 -7.26
C ALA A 87 4.76 -11.74 -5.94
N PRO A 88 3.73 -12.61 -5.89
CA PRO A 88 2.93 -12.83 -4.68
C PRO A 88 3.75 -13.31 -3.47
N GLN A 89 4.86 -13.99 -3.74
CA GLN A 89 5.82 -14.50 -2.77
C GLN A 89 7.19 -13.85 -3.03
N LEU A 90 7.95 -13.63 -1.97
CA LEU A 90 9.33 -13.17 -2.09
C LEU A 90 10.24 -14.38 -2.29
N ASP A 91 10.93 -14.43 -3.42
CA ASP A 91 12.00 -15.38 -3.68
C ASP A 91 13.35 -14.67 -3.55
N ASN A 92 14.07 -14.92 -2.45
CA ASN A 92 15.36 -14.29 -2.18
C ASN A 92 16.42 -14.61 -3.24
N GLY A 93 16.27 -15.71 -4.00
CA GLY A 93 17.19 -16.08 -5.07
C GLY A 93 17.12 -15.19 -6.31
N GLN A 94 16.08 -14.35 -6.44
CA GLN A 94 15.85 -13.48 -7.60
C GLN A 94 16.51 -12.10 -7.48
N TRP A 95 16.97 -11.74 -6.28
CA TRP A 95 17.45 -10.39 -5.97
C TRP A 95 18.94 -10.42 -5.63
N PRO A 96 19.70 -9.39 -6.06
CA PRO A 96 21.13 -9.37 -5.82
C PRO A 96 21.42 -9.28 -4.32
N THR A 97 22.25 -10.21 -3.84
CA THR A 97 22.78 -10.22 -2.47
C THR A 97 24.22 -9.72 -2.42
N SER A 98 24.90 -9.61 -3.56
CA SER A 98 26.25 -9.07 -3.67
C SER A 98 26.21 -7.60 -4.09
N ASN A 99 27.03 -6.77 -3.44
CA ASN A 99 27.21 -5.34 -3.70
C ASN A 99 25.96 -4.45 -3.48
N HIS A 100 24.90 -4.99 -2.89
CA HIS A 100 23.71 -4.24 -2.49
C HIS A 100 23.31 -4.62 -1.05
N HIS A 101 22.81 -3.65 -0.30
CA HIS A 101 22.01 -3.89 0.90
C HIS A 101 20.55 -4.06 0.48
N LEU A 102 19.99 -5.21 0.79
CA LEU A 102 18.60 -5.56 0.49
C LEU A 102 17.70 -5.16 1.66
N ILE A 103 16.82 -4.19 1.42
CA ILE A 103 15.85 -3.71 2.41
C ILE A 103 14.47 -4.19 2.00
N ILE A 104 13.80 -4.94 2.88
CA ILE A 104 12.43 -5.41 2.67
C ILE A 104 11.48 -4.53 3.47
N VAL A 105 10.45 -4.00 2.82
CA VAL A 105 9.33 -3.31 3.47
C VAL A 105 8.04 -4.06 3.20
N ASP A 106 7.50 -4.74 4.22
CA ASP A 106 6.17 -5.35 4.13
C ASP A 106 5.08 -4.31 4.33
N ALA A 107 4.54 -3.82 3.21
CA ALA A 107 3.48 -2.83 3.16
C ALA A 107 2.09 -3.41 2.82
N ARG A 108 1.94 -4.75 2.90
CA ARG A 108 0.68 -5.45 2.56
C ARG A 108 -0.44 -5.20 3.57
N LEU A 109 -0.11 -4.76 4.79
CA LEU A 109 -1.06 -4.45 5.87
C LEU A 109 -2.05 -5.60 6.14
N ALA A 110 -1.57 -6.84 6.07
CA ALA A 110 -2.37 -8.04 6.24
C ALA A 110 -2.88 -8.24 7.69
N LYS A 111 -2.34 -7.48 8.66
CA LYS A 111 -2.65 -7.54 10.10
C LYS A 111 -2.31 -8.89 10.76
N ARG A 112 -1.55 -9.71 10.05
CA ARG A 112 -0.99 -10.99 10.45
C ARG A 112 0.25 -11.23 9.60
N ASN A 113 1.23 -11.93 10.14
CA ASN A 113 2.36 -12.39 9.36
C ASN A 113 1.88 -13.43 8.33
N LEU A 114 2.13 -13.18 7.04
CA LEU A 114 1.81 -14.11 5.95
C LEU A 114 2.98 -15.04 5.68
N ASP A 115 4.18 -14.47 5.55
CA ASP A 115 5.41 -15.12 5.10
C ASP A 115 6.63 -14.18 5.24
N THR A 116 6.56 -13.16 6.10
CA THR A 116 7.69 -12.23 6.31
C THR A 116 8.55 -12.75 7.44
N THR A 117 9.85 -12.81 7.20
CA THR A 117 10.83 -13.27 8.18
C THR A 117 12.01 -12.30 8.23
N ILE A 118 12.67 -12.24 9.39
CA ILE A 118 13.71 -11.26 9.67
C ILE A 118 14.95 -11.44 8.78
N ASP A 119 15.16 -12.63 8.23
CA ASP A 119 16.29 -13.03 7.38
C ASP A 119 16.06 -12.79 5.88
N GLN A 120 14.94 -12.20 5.47
CA GLN A 120 14.64 -11.90 4.05
C GLN A 120 15.47 -10.76 3.45
N GLY A 121 16.19 -10.00 4.28
CA GLY A 121 17.08 -8.94 3.84
C GLY A 121 17.95 -8.43 4.99
N ASP A 122 18.90 -7.56 4.67
CA ASP A 122 19.77 -6.92 5.66
C ASP A 122 18.97 -6.05 6.65
N LEU A 123 17.85 -5.51 6.18
CA LEU A 123 16.87 -4.82 6.99
C LEU A 123 15.47 -5.22 6.54
N VAL A 124 14.63 -5.61 7.51
CA VAL A 124 13.24 -6.02 7.27
C VAL A 124 12.35 -5.15 8.13
N ILE A 125 11.55 -4.31 7.46
CA ILE A 125 10.60 -3.38 8.08
C ILE A 125 9.19 -3.85 7.77
N THR A 126 8.31 -3.85 8.76
CA THR A 126 6.89 -4.16 8.54
C THR A 126 6.00 -3.00 8.95
N LEU A 127 4.83 -2.88 8.33
CA LEU A 127 3.88 -1.81 8.63
C LEU A 127 2.73 -2.33 9.49
N GLY A 128 2.60 -1.78 10.69
CA GLY A 128 1.43 -1.99 11.56
C GLY A 128 1.41 -3.36 12.27
N PRO A 129 0.22 -3.77 12.76
CA PRO A 129 0.10 -4.96 13.61
C PRO A 129 0.26 -6.27 12.84
N GLY A 130 0.48 -7.35 13.60
CA GLY A 130 0.62 -8.71 13.06
C GLY A 130 2.05 -9.24 13.02
N PHE A 131 3.00 -8.45 13.53
CA PHE A 131 4.44 -8.74 13.59
C PHE A 131 5.01 -8.37 14.96
N THR A 132 6.18 -8.94 15.27
CA THR A 132 6.98 -8.65 16.45
C THR A 132 8.41 -8.28 16.02
N ALA A 133 8.84 -7.06 16.34
CA ALA A 133 10.19 -6.58 16.10
C ALA A 133 11.19 -7.36 16.98
N GLY A 134 12.28 -7.81 16.37
CA GLY A 134 13.25 -8.73 16.94
C GLY A 134 12.91 -10.21 16.74
N VAL A 135 11.76 -10.54 16.13
CA VAL A 135 11.35 -11.92 15.81
C VAL A 135 11.00 -12.06 14.34
N ASP A 136 9.95 -11.38 13.88
CA ASP A 136 9.48 -11.44 12.49
C ASP A 136 10.23 -10.45 11.57
N CYS A 137 10.74 -9.37 12.16
CA CYS A 137 11.34 -8.24 11.45
C CYS A 137 12.26 -7.44 12.35
N HIS A 138 13.05 -6.55 11.77
CA HIS A 138 13.99 -5.68 12.50
C HIS A 138 13.29 -4.46 13.10
N ALA A 139 12.31 -3.90 12.39
CA ALA A 139 11.54 -2.74 12.85
C ALA A 139 10.09 -2.80 12.38
N ILE A 140 9.19 -2.23 13.17
CA ILE A 140 7.79 -2.03 12.81
C ILE A 140 7.50 -0.54 12.77
N ILE A 141 6.77 -0.07 11.75
CA ILE A 141 6.24 1.29 11.72
C ILE A 141 4.81 1.30 12.23
N GLU A 142 4.52 2.14 13.22
CA GLU A 142 3.16 2.30 13.74
C GLU A 142 2.23 2.92 12.68
N THR A 143 1.05 2.32 12.49
CA THR A 143 0.07 2.72 11.47
C THR A 143 -1.26 3.18 12.07
N MET A 144 -1.44 3.08 13.38
CA MET A 144 -2.61 3.61 14.09
C MET A 144 -2.57 5.14 14.05
N ARG A 145 -3.69 5.77 13.73
CA ARG A 145 -3.79 7.23 13.79
C ARG A 145 -3.73 7.67 15.26
N GLY A 146 -2.95 8.72 15.53
CA GLY A 146 -2.71 9.25 16.86
C GLY A 146 -1.28 9.76 17.00
N HIS A 147 -0.86 10.05 18.23
CA HIS A 147 0.47 10.59 18.53
C HIS A 147 1.64 9.65 18.19
N THR A 148 1.35 8.37 17.93
CA THR A 148 2.35 7.35 17.62
C THR A 148 2.46 7.04 16.13
N LEU A 149 1.58 7.60 15.28
CA LEU A 149 1.59 7.33 13.84
C LEU A 149 2.97 7.59 13.22
N GLY A 150 3.50 6.62 12.49
CA GLY A 150 4.78 6.71 11.80
C GLY A 150 6.01 6.48 12.70
N ARG A 151 5.85 6.25 14.00
CA ARG A 151 6.99 5.95 14.88
C ARG A 151 7.59 4.58 14.56
N VAL A 152 8.91 4.49 14.66
CA VAL A 152 9.67 3.26 14.55
C VAL A 152 9.65 2.50 15.89
N ILE A 153 9.29 1.22 15.83
CA ILE A 153 9.27 0.29 16.95
C ILE A 153 10.37 -0.75 16.69
N TRP A 154 11.45 -0.67 17.47
CA TRP A 154 12.59 -1.58 17.36
C TRP A 154 12.44 -2.86 18.19
N HIS A 155 11.53 -2.87 19.17
CA HIS A 155 11.25 -4.01 20.02
C HIS A 155 9.76 -4.08 20.35
N GLY A 156 9.16 -5.27 20.27
CA GLY A 156 7.74 -5.49 20.54
C GLY A 156 6.86 -5.36 19.29
N SER A 157 5.61 -4.92 19.45
CA SER A 157 4.61 -4.89 18.38
C SER A 157 3.91 -3.54 18.28
N ALA A 158 3.41 -3.21 17.08
CA ALA A 158 2.51 -2.07 16.88
C ALA A 158 1.16 -2.28 17.60
N LEU A 159 0.40 -1.19 17.75
CA LEU A 159 -0.93 -1.24 18.33
C LEU A 159 -1.85 -2.22 17.59
N PRO A 160 -2.66 -3.02 18.31
CA PRO A 160 -3.47 -4.06 17.72
C PRO A 160 -4.52 -3.49 16.75
N ASN A 161 -4.86 -4.27 15.73
CA ASN A 161 -5.92 -3.91 14.79
C ASN A 161 -7.27 -3.86 15.51
N THR A 162 -7.84 -2.66 15.65
CA THR A 162 -9.16 -2.43 16.27
C THR A 162 -10.32 -2.93 15.42
N GLY A 163 -10.07 -3.29 14.14
CA GLY A 163 -11.13 -3.63 13.18
C GLY A 163 -12.00 -2.43 12.76
N MET A 164 -11.70 -1.23 13.27
CA MET A 164 -12.44 -0.01 12.99
C MET A 164 -11.60 0.91 12.10
N PRO A 165 -12.12 1.35 10.93
CA PRO A 165 -11.50 2.43 10.19
C PRO A 165 -11.43 3.70 11.06
N GLY A 166 -10.38 4.50 10.87
CA GLY A 166 -10.30 5.82 11.50
C GLY A 166 -11.51 6.69 11.12
N ILE A 167 -11.96 7.51 12.08
CA ILE A 167 -13.07 8.43 11.91
C ILE A 167 -12.65 9.57 10.98
N ILE A 168 -13.45 9.84 9.95
CA ILE A 168 -13.26 10.95 9.02
C ILE A 168 -14.59 11.70 8.95
N ALA A 169 -14.60 12.98 9.32
CA ALA A 169 -15.82 13.80 9.40
C ALA A 169 -16.98 13.11 10.15
N GLY A 170 -16.68 12.47 11.29
CA GLY A 170 -17.66 11.73 12.09
C GLY A 170 -18.01 10.33 11.56
N LYS A 171 -17.50 9.93 10.38
CA LYS A 171 -17.80 8.65 9.74
C LYS A 171 -16.68 7.63 9.92
N GLY A 172 -17.02 6.46 10.47
CA GLY A 172 -16.09 5.38 10.78
C GLY A 172 -16.27 4.16 9.87
N LYS A 173 -16.88 3.08 10.39
CA LYS A 173 -17.14 1.83 9.64
C LYS A 173 -18.05 2.02 8.43
N GLU A 174 -19.04 2.89 8.56
CA GLU A 174 -20.05 3.18 7.54
C GLU A 174 -19.45 3.73 6.24
N ARG A 175 -18.22 4.27 6.26
CA ARG A 175 -17.55 4.77 5.06
C ARG A 175 -17.08 3.67 4.11
N VAL A 176 -17.01 2.43 4.58
CA VAL A 176 -16.46 1.30 3.83
C VAL A 176 -17.57 0.56 3.09
N LEU A 177 -17.45 0.49 1.77
CA LEU A 177 -18.35 -0.31 0.94
C LEU A 177 -17.94 -1.78 1.02
N ARG A 178 -18.92 -2.64 1.28
CA ARG A 178 -18.75 -4.09 1.37
C ARG A 178 -19.60 -4.79 0.32
N ALA A 179 -19.07 -5.88 -0.23
CA ALA A 179 -19.79 -6.69 -1.20
C ALA A 179 -21.07 -7.28 -0.57
N PRO A 180 -22.26 -7.03 -1.14
CA PRO A 180 -23.52 -7.54 -0.60
C PRO A 180 -23.66 -9.06 -0.78
N ALA A 181 -22.99 -9.63 -1.78
CA ALA A 181 -22.95 -11.04 -2.10
C ALA A 181 -21.55 -11.44 -2.62
N ALA A 182 -21.31 -12.73 -2.79
CA ALA A 182 -20.15 -13.20 -3.56
C ALA A 182 -20.42 -13.02 -5.06
N GLY A 183 -19.38 -12.68 -5.84
CA GLY A 183 -19.46 -12.56 -7.29
C GLY A 183 -18.51 -11.52 -7.87
N ILE A 184 -18.82 -11.05 -9.07
CA ILE A 184 -17.99 -10.10 -9.81
C ILE A 184 -18.45 -8.67 -9.57
N VAL A 185 -17.51 -7.78 -9.27
CA VAL A 185 -17.74 -6.36 -9.05
C VAL A 185 -17.87 -5.61 -10.37
N ASN A 186 -18.94 -4.82 -10.52
CA ASN A 186 -19.20 -3.94 -11.65
C ASN A 186 -19.50 -2.52 -11.14
N TRP A 187 -18.85 -1.51 -11.71
CA TRP A 187 -19.02 -0.12 -11.27
C TRP A 187 -19.78 0.71 -12.30
N GLN A 188 -20.69 1.56 -11.82
CA GLN A 188 -21.39 2.57 -12.62
C GLN A 188 -20.74 3.95 -12.45
N LEU A 189 -20.14 4.19 -11.28
CA LEU A 189 -19.42 5.40 -10.93
C LEU A 189 -17.90 5.17 -10.90
N LYS A 190 -17.14 6.26 -10.90
CA LYS A 190 -15.68 6.26 -10.77
C LYS A 190 -15.24 6.97 -9.49
N ILE A 191 -13.98 6.73 -9.12
CA ILE A 191 -13.33 7.47 -8.03
C ILE A 191 -13.34 8.96 -8.38
N GLY A 192 -13.75 9.80 -7.44
CA GLY A 192 -13.92 11.24 -7.59
C GLY A 192 -15.36 11.68 -7.86
N ASP A 193 -16.28 10.77 -8.18
CA ASP A 193 -17.70 11.12 -8.36
C ASP A 193 -18.36 11.45 -7.01
N LEU A 194 -19.20 12.49 -7.00
CA LEU A 194 -20.05 12.83 -5.86
C LEU A 194 -21.29 11.95 -5.83
N VAL A 195 -21.72 11.59 -4.63
CA VAL A 195 -22.89 10.75 -4.38
C VAL A 195 -23.72 11.31 -3.23
N GLU A 196 -25.02 11.07 -3.28
CA GLU A 196 -25.96 11.25 -2.18
C GLU A 196 -26.29 9.89 -1.53
N ALA A 197 -26.91 9.92 -0.35
CA ALA A 197 -27.26 8.70 0.37
C ALA A 197 -28.25 7.85 -0.45
N GLY A 198 -27.94 6.57 -0.67
CA GLY A 198 -28.77 5.64 -1.43
C GLY A 198 -28.39 5.50 -2.91
N ASP A 199 -27.61 6.43 -3.47
CA ASP A 199 -27.16 6.36 -4.86
C ASP A 199 -26.46 5.03 -5.16
N VAL A 200 -26.78 4.41 -6.29
CA VAL A 200 -26.16 3.14 -6.70
C VAL A 200 -24.80 3.43 -7.32
N ILE A 201 -23.74 2.96 -6.66
CA ILE A 201 -22.34 3.12 -7.11
C ILE A 201 -21.98 2.04 -8.14
N GLY A 202 -22.54 0.83 -7.96
CA GLY A 202 -22.29 -0.32 -8.80
C GLY A 202 -23.06 -1.54 -8.33
N THR A 203 -22.66 -2.73 -8.78
CA THR A 203 -23.27 -4.01 -8.41
C THR A 203 -22.23 -5.09 -8.14
N VAL A 204 -22.63 -6.10 -7.36
CA VAL A 204 -21.91 -7.37 -7.23
C VAL A 204 -22.89 -8.50 -7.49
N ASN A 205 -22.65 -9.29 -8.53
CA ASN A 205 -23.58 -10.34 -8.98
C ASN A 205 -25.03 -9.82 -9.16
N GLY A 206 -25.17 -8.64 -9.76
CA GLY A 206 -26.46 -7.96 -9.97
C GLY A 206 -27.08 -7.30 -8.72
N GLN A 207 -26.52 -7.50 -7.52
CA GLN A 207 -27.00 -6.86 -6.30
C GLN A 207 -26.39 -5.45 -6.15
N PRO A 208 -27.19 -4.41 -5.86
CA PRO A 208 -26.69 -3.03 -5.82
C PRO A 208 -25.75 -2.78 -4.64
N VAL A 209 -24.73 -1.98 -4.90
CA VAL A 209 -23.84 -1.37 -3.89
C VAL A 209 -24.17 0.11 -3.84
N SER A 210 -24.84 0.54 -2.76
CA SER A 210 -25.29 1.92 -2.60
C SER A 210 -24.36 2.75 -1.71
N ALA A 211 -24.35 4.07 -1.95
CA ALA A 211 -23.68 5.04 -1.11
C ALA A 211 -24.36 5.11 0.28
N PRO A 212 -23.60 4.94 1.38
CA PRO A 212 -24.16 4.93 2.73
C PRO A 212 -24.53 6.33 3.24
N PHE A 213 -23.96 7.37 2.64
CA PHE A 213 -24.18 8.77 2.96
C PHE A 213 -23.68 9.65 1.80
N ALA A 214 -24.04 10.93 1.85
CA ALA A 214 -23.57 11.91 0.87
C ALA A 214 -22.06 12.16 0.99
N GLY A 215 -21.32 12.08 -0.11
CA GLY A 215 -19.87 12.15 -0.10
C GLY A 215 -19.24 12.11 -1.48
N VAL A 216 -17.96 11.77 -1.51
CA VAL A 216 -17.22 11.45 -2.74
C VAL A 216 -16.81 9.98 -2.73
N VAL A 217 -16.94 9.29 -3.86
CA VAL A 217 -16.41 7.93 -4.04
C VAL A 217 -14.89 8.01 -4.03
N ARG A 218 -14.26 7.54 -2.94
CA ARG A 218 -12.82 7.71 -2.70
C ARG A 218 -12.00 6.51 -3.15
N GLY A 219 -12.59 5.34 -3.12
CA GLY A 219 -11.93 4.10 -3.51
C GLY A 219 -12.92 3.09 -4.05
N LEU A 220 -12.50 2.38 -5.09
CA LEU A 220 -13.20 1.29 -5.75
C LEU A 220 -12.17 0.25 -6.16
N ILE A 221 -12.36 -1.01 -5.76
CA ILE A 221 -11.54 -2.13 -6.25
C ILE A 221 -11.64 -2.20 -7.79
N ALA A 222 -10.70 -2.87 -8.44
CA ALA A 222 -10.76 -3.01 -9.89
C ALA A 222 -12.09 -3.62 -10.34
N PRO A 223 -12.70 -3.13 -11.44
CA PRO A 223 -13.85 -3.81 -12.03
C PRO A 223 -13.45 -5.25 -12.42
N GLU A 224 -14.44 -6.13 -12.57
CA GLU A 224 -14.22 -7.56 -12.85
C GLU A 224 -13.49 -8.34 -11.75
N THR A 225 -13.31 -7.75 -10.57
CA THR A 225 -12.71 -8.46 -9.42
C THR A 225 -13.74 -9.41 -8.81
N ALA A 226 -13.34 -10.68 -8.64
CA ALA A 226 -14.10 -11.66 -7.89
C ALA A 226 -13.95 -11.44 -6.39
N VAL A 227 -15.08 -11.35 -5.67
CA VAL A 227 -15.12 -11.06 -4.24
C VAL A 227 -16.05 -12.00 -3.49
N THR A 228 -15.81 -12.15 -2.18
CA THR A 228 -16.72 -12.83 -1.26
C THR A 228 -17.66 -11.84 -0.60
N GLN A 229 -18.79 -12.33 -0.06
CA GLN A 229 -19.71 -11.49 0.69
C GLN A 229 -19.01 -10.82 1.87
N GLY A 230 -19.28 -9.52 2.09
CA GLY A 230 -18.68 -8.72 3.15
C GLY A 230 -17.27 -8.23 2.84
N PHE A 231 -16.66 -8.64 1.73
CA PHE A 231 -15.33 -8.20 1.32
C PHE A 231 -15.31 -6.68 1.06
N LYS A 232 -14.20 -6.02 1.40
CA LYS A 232 -14.05 -4.57 1.20
C LYS A 232 -13.84 -4.28 -0.28
N ILE A 233 -14.77 -3.53 -0.89
CA ILE A 233 -14.75 -3.25 -2.33
C ILE A 233 -14.62 -1.76 -2.65
N GLY A 234 -14.76 -0.88 -1.66
CA GLY A 234 -14.59 0.55 -1.86
C GLY A 234 -14.74 1.36 -0.58
N ASP A 235 -14.69 2.67 -0.70
CA ASP A 235 -15.04 3.62 0.36
C ASP A 235 -15.54 4.96 -0.18
N VAL A 236 -16.41 5.60 0.61
CA VAL A 236 -16.95 6.95 0.38
C VAL A 236 -16.40 7.87 1.46
N ASP A 237 -16.03 9.10 1.10
CA ASP A 237 -15.52 10.12 2.03
C ASP A 237 -16.54 11.26 2.19
N ALA A 238 -16.98 11.50 3.42
CA ALA A 238 -18.01 12.49 3.72
C ALA A 238 -17.54 13.94 3.56
N ARG A 239 -16.24 14.20 3.45
CA ARG A 239 -15.69 15.55 3.31
C ARG A 239 -15.93 16.16 1.94
N LYS A 240 -16.29 15.34 0.94
CA LYS A 240 -16.48 15.77 -0.46
C LYS A 240 -15.24 16.46 -1.07
N GLU A 241 -14.05 16.17 -0.54
CA GLU A 241 -12.75 16.63 -1.07
C GLU A 241 -12.32 15.74 -2.24
N ILE A 242 -12.66 16.14 -3.47
CA ILE A 242 -12.34 15.36 -4.67
C ILE A 242 -10.82 15.18 -4.84
N ASP A 243 -10.03 16.23 -4.64
CA ASP A 243 -8.57 16.20 -4.80
C ASP A 243 -7.89 15.18 -3.87
N ALA A 244 -8.46 14.91 -2.69
CA ALA A 244 -7.95 13.90 -1.76
C ALA A 244 -8.09 12.46 -2.28
N CYS A 245 -8.86 12.26 -3.35
CA CYS A 245 -8.94 10.97 -4.06
C CYS A 245 -7.70 10.73 -4.94
N PHE A 246 -6.96 11.77 -5.31
CA PHE A 246 -5.86 11.73 -6.27
C PHE A 246 -4.49 12.10 -5.68
N THR A 247 -4.43 12.34 -4.36
CA THR A 247 -3.20 12.68 -3.65
C THR A 247 -2.84 11.65 -2.57
N ILE A 248 -1.54 11.51 -2.32
CA ILE A 248 -0.99 10.65 -1.29
C ILE A 248 -1.43 11.21 0.07
N SER A 249 -2.05 10.35 0.88
CA SER A 249 -2.61 10.82 2.16
C SER A 249 -1.53 11.17 3.18
N ASP A 250 -1.86 12.11 4.06
CA ASP A 250 -1.14 12.43 5.31
C ASP A 250 -0.59 11.19 6.04
N LYS A 251 -1.43 10.17 6.19
CA LYS A 251 -1.11 8.93 6.87
C LYS A 251 -0.03 8.13 6.14
N ALA A 252 -0.16 8.02 4.82
CA ALA A 252 0.81 7.32 3.99
C ALA A 252 2.17 8.04 4.03
N LEU A 253 2.17 9.37 3.97
CA LEU A 253 3.39 10.18 4.07
C LEU A 253 4.07 10.10 5.44
N ALA A 254 3.29 10.04 6.53
CA ALA A 254 3.81 9.86 7.89
C ALA A 254 4.44 8.47 8.08
N ILE A 255 3.77 7.42 7.61
CA ILE A 255 4.30 6.05 7.64
C ILE A 255 5.57 5.94 6.79
N GLY A 256 5.57 6.52 5.59
CA GLY A 256 6.77 6.57 4.76
C GLY A 256 7.93 7.31 5.42
N GLY A 257 7.64 8.36 6.18
CA GLY A 257 8.64 9.06 6.99
C GLY A 257 9.26 8.16 8.04
N GLY A 258 8.44 7.36 8.73
CA GLY A 258 8.91 6.34 9.67
C GLY A 258 9.78 5.27 9.03
N VAL A 259 9.43 4.79 7.82
CA VAL A 259 10.27 3.85 7.07
C VAL A 259 11.63 4.48 6.74
N LEU A 260 11.63 5.71 6.23
CA LEU A 260 12.88 6.44 5.95
C LEU A 260 13.73 6.62 7.21
N GLU A 261 13.13 7.01 8.34
CA GLU A 261 13.80 7.12 9.64
C GLU A 261 14.42 5.78 10.06
N ALA A 262 13.69 4.67 9.93
CA ALA A 262 14.16 3.34 10.28
C ALA A 262 15.38 2.94 9.45
N ILE A 263 15.34 3.15 8.13
CA ILE A 263 16.46 2.84 7.23
C ILE A 263 17.69 3.66 7.59
N LEU A 264 17.57 4.99 7.71
CA LEU A 264 18.70 5.86 8.02
C LEU A 264 19.29 5.58 9.42
N THR A 265 18.43 5.26 10.39
CA THR A 265 18.87 4.87 11.75
C THR A 265 19.62 3.54 11.74
N TRP A 266 19.18 2.58 10.93
CA TRP A 266 19.87 1.30 10.76
C TRP A 266 21.25 1.51 10.10
N MET A 267 21.31 2.27 9.00
CA MET A 267 22.57 2.60 8.32
C MET A 267 23.58 3.25 9.28
N ASN A 268 23.15 4.22 10.08
CA ASN A 268 24.01 4.90 11.06
C ASN A 268 24.54 3.99 12.19
N LYS A 269 23.97 2.79 12.38
CA LYS A 269 24.45 1.81 13.38
C LYS A 269 25.26 0.68 12.77
N SER A 270 25.13 0.48 11.46
CA SER A 270 25.76 -0.60 10.70
C SER A 270 27.05 -0.16 10.01
N GLU A 271 27.22 1.16 9.81
CA GLU A 271 28.47 1.82 9.42
C GLU A 271 29.20 2.39 10.65
#